data_AF-A0A355RM52-F1
#
_entry.id   AF-A0A355RM52-F1
#
_cell.length_a   1.000
_cell.length_b   1.000
_cell.length_c   1.000
_cell.angle_alpha   90.00
_cell.angle_beta   90.00
_cell.angle_gamma   90.00
#
_symmetry.space_group_name_H-M   'P 1'
#
loop_
_entity.id
_entity.type
_entity.pdbx_description
1 polymer ?
#
loop_
_entity_poly.entity_id
_entity_poly.type
_entity_poly.pdbx_seq_one_letter_code
_entity_poly.pdbx_strand_id
1 'polypeptide(L)'
;MKIMKTNITYLQKKFVKGMTFDSYSPLYDKCRGKGIGGYLEFNSGGCYGCCVAIGAAGVALLPLMSALSSKEGLIISSFFNGTIKTIDTNGDLAFIKMSSNYPSSSSCKISLEGRVGSKVNIYIKEPFNSSSLKINDEIVSFKDGYAYIELKQGEDVNIFFSIQLKAHYLNNKVAFTYGNLTLAEDETKSRRDLTSPIVLPSSFDYEFVKPEKGELVRIVLNLPNKEKLLLSDYQSCGKFYNQKNNHINVWINYREAN
;
A
#
# COMPACT_ATOMS: atom_id res chain seq x y z
N MET A 1 -15.08 21.83 54.56
CA MET A 1 -15.18 21.43 53.15
C MET A 1 -13.75 21.29 52.59
N LYS A 2 -13.16 20.09 52.65
CA LYS A 2 -11.80 19.82 52.15
C LYS A 2 -11.92 19.30 50.72
N ILE A 3 -11.46 20.07 49.76
CA ILE A 3 -11.35 19.64 48.36
C ILE A 3 -10.31 18.52 48.33
N MET A 4 -10.76 17.28 48.11
CA MET A 4 -9.87 16.18 47.76
C MET A 4 -9.23 16.52 46.40
N LYS A 5 -7.96 16.93 46.43
CA LYS A 5 -7.11 16.89 45.25
C LYS A 5 -6.91 15.42 44.89
N THR A 6 -7.70 14.90 43.97
CA THR A 6 -7.39 13.67 43.25
C THR A 6 -6.07 13.92 42.54
N ASN A 7 -4.99 13.35 43.07
CA ASN A 7 -3.74 13.21 42.36
C ASN A 7 -4.06 12.42 41.09
N ILE A 8 -4.17 13.11 39.95
CA ILE A 8 -4.20 12.47 38.64
C ILE A 8 -2.83 11.81 38.49
N THR A 9 -2.80 10.51 38.75
CA THR A 9 -1.61 9.69 38.66
C THR A 9 -1.09 9.81 37.23
N TYR A 10 0.17 10.23 37.10
CA TYR A 10 0.92 10.26 35.87
C TYR A 10 0.68 8.98 35.05
N LEU A 11 0.40 9.14 33.75
CA LEU A 11 0.33 8.04 32.78
C LEU A 11 1.49 7.07 33.01
N GLN A 12 1.22 5.89 33.59
CA GLN A 12 2.23 4.85 33.72
C GLN A 12 2.62 4.42 32.31
N LYS A 13 3.85 4.74 31.91
CA LYS A 13 4.42 4.25 30.66
C LYS A 13 4.62 2.74 30.78
N LYS A 14 3.77 1.97 30.10
CA LYS A 14 3.95 0.52 29.93
C LYS A 14 4.70 0.27 28.62
N PHE A 15 5.74 -0.56 28.70
CA PHE A 15 6.37 -1.11 27.51
C PHE A 15 5.49 -2.25 27.00
N VAL A 16 5.02 -2.10 25.77
CA VAL A 16 4.14 -3.03 25.09
C VAL A 16 4.84 -3.50 23.82
N LYS A 17 4.63 -4.77 23.48
CA LYS A 17 5.11 -5.34 22.22
C LYS A 17 4.35 -4.72 21.06
N GLY A 18 5.01 -4.64 19.92
CA GLY A 18 4.42 -4.08 18.70
C GLY A 18 3.21 -4.86 18.27
N MET A 19 2.19 -4.12 17.84
CA MET A 19 0.98 -4.67 17.29
C MET A 19 1.02 -4.61 15.76
N THR A 20 0.12 -5.32 15.10
CA THR A 20 0.02 -5.28 13.63
C THR A 20 -0.23 -3.85 13.13
N PHE A 21 -1.00 -3.08 13.90
CA PHE A 21 -1.27 -1.65 13.68
C PHE A 21 -0.90 -0.86 14.92
N ASP A 22 0.17 -0.08 14.83
CA ASP A 22 0.59 0.86 15.86
C ASP A 22 0.33 2.30 15.41
N SER A 23 -0.01 3.15 16.37
CA SER A 23 -0.43 4.54 16.11
C SER A 23 0.64 5.41 15.46
N TYR A 24 1.90 5.01 15.54
CA TYR A 24 3.03 5.83 15.12
C TYR A 24 4.15 5.00 14.52
N SER A 25 4.66 5.45 13.38
CA SER A 25 5.87 4.93 12.79
C SER A 25 7.09 5.68 13.34
N PRO A 26 8.26 5.02 13.49
CA PRO A 26 9.48 5.61 14.04
C PRO A 26 10.16 6.53 13.01
N LEU A 27 9.47 7.57 12.55
CA LEU A 27 10.00 8.52 11.58
C LEU A 27 11.25 9.23 12.14
N TYR A 28 12.30 9.29 11.33
CA TYR A 28 13.56 9.96 11.66
C TYR A 28 13.34 11.43 12.10
N ASP A 29 12.67 12.24 11.26
CA ASP A 29 12.55 13.70 11.48
C ASP A 29 11.58 14.13 12.59
N LYS A 30 10.89 13.20 13.25
CA LYS A 30 9.98 13.42 14.39
C LYS A 30 9.40 12.08 14.83
N CYS A 31 10.03 11.44 15.81
CA CYS A 31 9.42 10.32 16.52
C CYS A 31 8.14 10.81 17.25
N ARG A 32 6.97 10.76 16.59
CA ARG A 32 5.70 10.95 17.29
C ARG A 32 5.44 9.73 18.17
N GLY A 33 5.00 10.00 19.41
CA GLY A 33 4.39 9.06 20.34
C GLY A 33 4.85 7.60 20.28
N LYS A 34 5.85 7.20 21.10
CA LYS A 34 6.15 5.78 21.34
C LYS A 34 5.13 5.13 22.30
N GLY A 35 3.84 5.36 22.08
CA GLY A 35 2.76 4.91 22.96
C GLY A 35 1.50 4.53 22.18
N ILE A 36 0.70 3.62 22.74
CA ILE A 36 -0.55 3.16 22.15
C ILE A 36 -1.67 4.15 22.48
N GLY A 37 -2.27 4.75 21.46
CA GLY A 37 -3.48 5.54 21.63
C GLY A 37 -4.66 4.67 22.06
N GLY A 38 -5.38 5.07 23.12
CA GLY A 38 -6.57 4.35 23.60
C GLY A 38 -6.27 2.98 24.20
N TYR A 39 -5.11 2.83 24.85
CA TYR A 39 -4.70 1.59 25.50
C TYR A 39 -5.74 1.07 26.50
N LEU A 40 -6.16 -0.19 26.32
CA LEU A 40 -7.03 -0.93 27.22
C LEU A 40 -6.52 -2.37 27.35
N GLU A 41 -6.75 -2.98 28.52
CA GLU A 41 -6.36 -4.36 28.82
C GLU A 41 -7.60 -5.27 28.79
N PHE A 42 -7.44 -6.50 28.31
CA PHE A 42 -8.48 -7.52 28.44
C PHE A 42 -8.35 -8.21 29.80
N ASN A 43 -9.48 -8.57 30.40
CA ASN A 43 -9.50 -9.34 31.66
C ASN A 43 -8.78 -10.69 31.53
N SER A 44 -8.76 -11.28 30.33
CA SER A 44 -8.07 -12.53 29.99
C SER A 44 -6.57 -12.37 29.70
N GLY A 45 -6.02 -11.14 29.81
CA GLY A 45 -4.66 -10.81 29.42
C GLY A 45 -4.55 -10.29 27.99
N GLY A 46 -3.49 -9.51 27.74
CA GLY A 46 -3.29 -8.78 26.49
C GLY A 46 -3.86 -7.37 26.53
N CYS A 47 -3.61 -6.60 25.47
CA CYS A 47 -4.06 -5.22 25.35
C CYS A 47 -4.48 -4.88 23.92
N TYR A 48 -5.28 -3.83 23.78
CA TYR A 48 -5.69 -3.28 22.50
C TYR A 48 -5.69 -1.75 22.56
N GLY A 49 -5.77 -1.14 21.39
CA GLY A 49 -5.95 0.30 21.22
C GLY A 49 -6.78 0.59 19.98
N CYS A 50 -7.18 1.84 19.80
CA CYS A 50 -8.03 2.24 18.68
C CYS A 50 -7.41 1.91 17.31
N CYS A 51 -6.07 1.99 17.20
CA CYS A 51 -5.36 1.69 15.95
C CYS A 51 -5.45 0.21 15.55
N VAL A 52 -5.46 -0.69 16.51
CA VAL A 52 -5.56 -2.13 16.28
C VAL A 52 -6.96 -2.48 15.81
N ALA A 53 -7.97 -1.97 16.52
CA ALA A 53 -9.37 -2.22 16.19
C ALA A 53 -9.74 -1.64 14.81
N ILE A 54 -9.39 -0.36 14.56
CA ILE A 54 -9.72 0.31 13.30
C ILE A 54 -8.85 -0.22 12.15
N GLY A 55 -7.57 -0.51 12.40
CA GLY A 55 -6.69 -1.11 11.40
C GLY A 55 -7.19 -2.49 10.95
N ALA A 56 -7.62 -3.34 11.89
CA ALA A 56 -8.24 -4.63 11.57
C ALA A 56 -9.53 -4.46 10.76
N ALA A 57 -10.40 -3.52 11.14
CA ALA A 57 -11.61 -3.21 10.38
C ALA A 57 -11.27 -2.74 8.96
N GLY A 58 -10.25 -1.88 8.80
CA GLY A 58 -9.79 -1.40 7.50
C GLY A 58 -9.32 -2.54 6.58
N VAL A 59 -8.56 -3.50 7.10
CA VAL A 59 -8.15 -4.69 6.33
C VAL A 59 -9.36 -5.52 5.89
N ALA A 60 -10.34 -5.71 6.77
CA ALA A 60 -11.54 -6.48 6.42
C ALA A 60 -12.41 -5.77 5.36
N LEU A 61 -12.40 -4.44 5.33
CA LEU A 61 -13.16 -3.65 4.35
C LEU A 61 -12.47 -3.55 2.98
N LEU A 62 -11.15 -3.71 2.90
CA LEU A 62 -10.40 -3.52 1.65
C LEU A 62 -10.92 -4.38 0.48
N PRO A 63 -11.19 -5.70 0.64
CA PRO A 63 -11.76 -6.50 -0.43
C PRO A 63 -13.18 -6.05 -0.83
N LEU A 64 -13.98 -5.53 0.10
CA LEU A 64 -15.33 -5.04 -0.19
C LEU A 64 -15.33 -3.74 -1.00
N MET A 65 -14.27 -2.94 -0.89
CA MET A 65 -14.10 -1.70 -1.63
C MET A 65 -13.42 -1.90 -3.00
N SER A 66 -12.92 -3.10 -3.28
CA SER A 66 -12.21 -3.41 -4.52
C SER A 66 -13.15 -3.47 -5.74
N ALA A 67 -14.43 -3.76 -5.52
CA ALA A 67 -15.45 -3.84 -6.56
C ALA A 67 -16.76 -3.20 -6.08
N LEU A 68 -17.36 -2.34 -6.91
CA LEU A 68 -18.58 -1.60 -6.60
C LEU A 68 -19.63 -1.83 -7.67
N SER A 69 -20.88 -2.11 -7.28
CA SER A 69 -21.99 -2.16 -8.23
C SER A 69 -22.39 -0.75 -8.66
N SER A 70 -22.67 -0.58 -9.95
CA SER A 70 -23.26 0.63 -10.53
C SER A 70 -24.48 0.27 -11.38
N LYS A 71 -25.21 1.28 -11.86
CA LYS A 71 -26.36 1.05 -12.77
C LYS A 71 -25.94 0.42 -14.10
N GLU A 72 -24.72 0.68 -14.54
CA GLU A 72 -24.25 0.34 -15.89
C GLU A 72 -23.35 -0.92 -15.90
N GLY A 73 -23.01 -1.44 -14.74
CA GLY A 73 -22.10 -2.58 -14.57
C GLY A 73 -21.34 -2.56 -13.25
N LEU A 74 -20.24 -3.30 -13.21
CA LEU A 74 -19.36 -3.40 -12.05
C LEU A 74 -18.15 -2.48 -12.20
N ILE A 75 -17.81 -1.71 -11.18
CA ILE A 75 -16.59 -0.91 -11.12
C ILE A 75 -15.51 -1.69 -10.37
N ILE A 76 -14.39 -2.00 -11.01
CA ILE A 76 -13.19 -2.54 -10.34
C ILE A 76 -12.32 -1.35 -9.92
N SER A 77 -12.28 -1.09 -8.61
CA SER A 77 -11.51 0.01 -8.01
C SER A 77 -10.07 -0.37 -7.66
N SER A 78 -9.80 -1.66 -7.44
CA SER A 78 -8.46 -2.20 -7.19
C SER A 78 -8.40 -3.66 -7.60
N PHE A 79 -7.25 -4.12 -8.07
CA PHE A 79 -7.02 -5.53 -8.36
C PHE A 79 -6.67 -6.31 -7.10
N PHE A 80 -7.12 -7.56 -7.01
CA PHE A 80 -6.86 -8.45 -5.88
C PHE A 80 -7.02 -9.92 -6.30
N ASN A 81 -6.51 -10.85 -5.49
CA ASN A 81 -6.78 -12.28 -5.67
C ASN A 81 -8.12 -12.65 -5.03
N GLY A 82 -9.09 -13.10 -5.83
CA GLY A 82 -10.36 -13.59 -5.30
C GLY A 82 -11.48 -13.69 -6.34
N THR A 83 -12.70 -13.81 -5.83
CA THR A 83 -13.91 -13.97 -6.66
C THR A 83 -14.94 -12.92 -6.28
N ILE A 84 -15.48 -12.23 -7.29
CA ILE A 84 -16.59 -11.28 -7.15
C ILE A 84 -17.86 -11.99 -7.57
N LYS A 85 -18.84 -12.08 -6.66
CA LYS A 85 -20.19 -12.54 -6.98
C LYS A 85 -21.00 -11.37 -7.52
N THR A 86 -21.57 -11.51 -8.70
CA THR A 86 -22.35 -10.46 -9.38
C THR A 86 -23.56 -11.04 -10.10
N ILE A 87 -24.36 -10.18 -10.70
CA ILE A 87 -25.41 -10.52 -11.66
C ILE A 87 -24.91 -10.11 -13.06
N ASP A 88 -25.20 -10.94 -14.05
CA ASP A 88 -24.86 -10.70 -15.46
C ASP A 88 -25.88 -9.75 -16.12
N THR A 89 -25.65 -9.39 -17.39
CA THR A 89 -26.56 -8.51 -18.14
C THR A 89 -27.93 -9.13 -18.44
N ASN A 90 -28.09 -10.44 -18.27
CA ASN A 90 -29.36 -11.16 -18.45
C ASN A 90 -30.14 -11.32 -17.13
N GLY A 91 -29.56 -10.91 -15.99
CA GLY A 91 -30.17 -11.08 -14.67
C GLY A 91 -29.81 -12.40 -13.96
N ASP A 92 -28.91 -13.20 -14.54
CA ASP A 92 -28.45 -14.47 -14.00
C ASP A 92 -27.23 -14.30 -13.08
N LEU A 93 -27.05 -15.25 -12.16
CA LEU A 93 -25.91 -15.25 -11.24
C LEU A 93 -24.60 -15.50 -11.99
N ALA A 94 -23.59 -14.68 -11.70
CA ALA A 94 -22.27 -14.75 -12.30
C ALA A 94 -21.14 -14.54 -11.27
N PHE A 95 -19.96 -15.02 -11.61
CA PHE A 95 -18.76 -14.92 -10.78
C PHE A 95 -17.57 -14.46 -11.62
N ILE A 96 -16.95 -13.35 -11.22
CA ILE A 96 -15.70 -12.88 -11.83
C ILE A 96 -14.56 -13.37 -10.96
N LYS A 97 -13.70 -14.24 -11.51
CA LYS A 97 -12.46 -14.65 -10.87
C LYS A 97 -11.37 -13.66 -11.24
N MET A 98 -10.57 -13.27 -10.26
CA MET A 98 -9.47 -12.33 -10.44
C MET A 98 -8.19 -12.86 -9.79
N SER A 99 -7.09 -12.75 -10.52
CA SER A 99 -5.77 -13.14 -10.07
C SER A 99 -4.77 -12.01 -10.33
N SER A 100 -4.22 -11.44 -9.26
CA SER A 100 -3.25 -10.35 -9.32
C SER A 100 -2.41 -10.31 -8.04
N ASN A 101 -1.12 -10.01 -8.19
CA ASN A 101 -0.24 -9.67 -7.06
C ASN A 101 -0.18 -8.15 -6.84
N TYR A 102 -1.12 -7.37 -7.40
CA TYR A 102 -1.20 -5.94 -7.11
C TYR A 102 -1.20 -5.68 -5.59
N PRO A 103 -0.44 -4.69 -5.08
CA PRO A 103 0.31 -3.67 -5.83
C PRO A 103 1.76 -4.02 -6.23
N SER A 104 2.25 -5.23 -5.97
CA SER A 104 3.62 -5.61 -6.34
C SER A 104 3.77 -5.99 -7.81
N SER A 105 2.66 -6.31 -8.51
CA SER A 105 2.63 -6.58 -9.95
C SER A 105 1.77 -5.60 -10.74
N SER A 106 2.17 -5.35 -11.98
CA SER A 106 1.50 -4.54 -13.00
C SER A 106 0.48 -5.30 -13.85
N SER A 107 0.05 -6.48 -13.42
CA SER A 107 -0.83 -7.36 -14.19
C SER A 107 -1.95 -7.95 -13.36
N CYS A 108 -3.06 -8.22 -14.02
CA CYS A 108 -4.24 -8.86 -13.46
C CYS A 108 -4.85 -9.75 -14.53
N LYS A 109 -5.28 -10.96 -14.15
CA LYS A 109 -6.09 -11.82 -15.01
C LYS A 109 -7.51 -11.87 -14.46
N ILE A 110 -8.51 -11.69 -15.31
CA ILE A 110 -9.92 -11.84 -14.96
C ILE A 110 -10.60 -12.85 -15.87
N SER A 111 -11.58 -13.58 -15.34
CA SER A 111 -12.44 -14.48 -16.12
C SER A 111 -13.85 -14.53 -15.55
N LEU A 112 -14.83 -14.86 -16.40
CA LEU A 112 -16.24 -14.92 -16.04
C LEU A 112 -16.75 -16.36 -16.03
N GLU A 113 -17.32 -16.75 -14.89
CA GLU A 113 -18.07 -17.98 -14.72
C GLU A 113 -19.56 -17.66 -14.57
N GLY A 114 -20.38 -18.30 -15.37
CA GLY A 114 -21.82 -18.08 -15.43
C GLY A 114 -22.45 -19.05 -16.42
N ARG A 115 -23.71 -18.79 -16.79
CA ARG A 115 -24.38 -19.53 -17.87
C ARG A 115 -23.74 -19.23 -19.22
N VAL A 116 -23.92 -20.14 -20.19
CA VAL A 116 -23.50 -19.91 -21.57
C VAL A 116 -24.14 -18.62 -22.08
N GLY A 117 -23.32 -17.71 -22.62
CA GLY A 117 -23.75 -16.40 -23.09
C GLY A 117 -23.82 -15.31 -22.01
N SER A 118 -23.41 -15.59 -20.77
CA SER A 118 -23.34 -14.56 -19.72
C SER A 118 -22.34 -13.47 -20.08
N LYS A 119 -22.67 -12.24 -19.72
CA LYS A 119 -21.83 -11.06 -19.92
C LYS A 119 -21.89 -10.13 -18.71
N VAL A 120 -20.78 -9.47 -18.41
CA VAL A 120 -20.72 -8.43 -17.38
C VAL A 120 -19.99 -7.21 -17.92
N ASN A 121 -20.64 -6.05 -17.82
CA ASN A 121 -20.00 -4.76 -18.05
C ASN A 121 -19.08 -4.43 -16.89
N ILE A 122 -17.81 -4.16 -17.18
CA ILE A 122 -16.79 -3.83 -16.17
C ILE A 122 -16.18 -2.47 -16.50
N TYR A 123 -16.10 -1.62 -15.48
CA TYR A 123 -15.41 -0.35 -15.50
C TYR A 123 -14.17 -0.44 -14.61
N ILE A 124 -13.00 -0.50 -15.21
CA ILE A 124 -11.72 -0.54 -14.50
C ILE A 124 -11.34 0.90 -14.16
N LYS A 125 -11.29 1.23 -12.88
CA LYS A 125 -10.78 2.52 -12.42
C LYS A 125 -9.31 2.65 -12.78
N GLU A 126 -8.91 3.82 -13.27
CA GLU A 126 -7.52 4.16 -13.57
C GLU A 126 -6.63 3.84 -12.36
N PRO A 127 -5.66 2.91 -12.50
CA PRO A 127 -4.73 2.61 -11.42
C PRO A 127 -3.90 3.84 -11.09
N PHE A 128 -3.64 4.05 -9.80
CA PHE A 128 -2.96 5.25 -9.32
C PHE A 128 -1.62 5.47 -10.05
N ASN A 129 -1.48 6.65 -10.66
CA ASN A 129 -0.28 7.07 -11.37
C ASN A 129 0.13 6.18 -12.57
N SER A 130 -0.80 5.41 -13.13
CA SER A 130 -0.56 4.65 -14.36
C SER A 130 -0.54 5.57 -15.59
N SER A 131 0.42 5.36 -16.49
CA SER A 131 0.49 6.04 -17.80
C SER A 131 -0.23 5.29 -18.93
N SER A 132 -0.61 4.03 -18.73
CA SER A 132 -1.23 3.19 -19.76
C SER A 132 -1.97 2.00 -19.16
N LEU A 133 -3.04 1.57 -19.83
CA LEU A 133 -3.72 0.31 -19.60
C LEU A 133 -3.71 -0.48 -20.91
N LYS A 134 -3.39 -1.76 -20.82
CA LYS A 134 -3.59 -2.72 -21.90
C LYS A 134 -4.56 -3.79 -21.46
N ILE A 135 -5.46 -4.15 -22.36
CA ILE A 135 -6.40 -5.23 -22.18
C ILE A 135 -6.11 -6.24 -23.29
N ASN A 136 -5.68 -7.42 -22.89
CA ASN A 136 -4.91 -8.34 -23.68
C ASN A 136 -3.70 -7.59 -24.29
N ASP A 137 -3.68 -7.41 -25.61
CA ASP A 137 -2.60 -6.74 -26.32
C ASP A 137 -2.96 -5.32 -26.79
N GLU A 138 -4.20 -4.85 -26.52
CA GLU A 138 -4.70 -3.55 -26.99
C GLU A 138 -4.56 -2.47 -25.94
N ILE A 139 -4.07 -1.30 -26.34
CA ILE A 139 -4.00 -0.12 -25.47
C ILE A 139 -5.39 0.50 -25.36
N VAL A 140 -5.86 0.71 -24.13
CA VAL A 140 -7.18 1.28 -23.85
C VAL A 140 -7.03 2.66 -23.20
N SER A 141 -7.78 3.63 -23.70
CA SER A 141 -7.86 4.97 -23.12
C SER A 141 -8.82 5.01 -21.93
N PHE A 142 -8.50 5.82 -20.94
CA PHE A 142 -9.45 6.14 -19.87
C PHE A 142 -10.39 7.26 -20.31
N LYS A 143 -11.68 7.11 -19.97
CA LYS A 143 -12.68 8.17 -20.03
C LYS A 143 -13.19 8.43 -18.62
N ASP A 144 -13.08 9.67 -18.16
CA ASP A 144 -13.49 10.09 -16.81
C ASP A 144 -12.87 9.24 -15.68
N GLY A 145 -11.64 8.74 -15.90
CA GLY A 145 -10.91 7.90 -14.94
C GLY A 145 -11.28 6.41 -14.99
N TYR A 146 -11.99 5.94 -16.01
CA TYR A 146 -12.40 4.54 -16.16
C TYR A 146 -12.12 4.00 -17.57
N ALA A 147 -11.74 2.73 -17.65
CA ALA A 147 -11.69 1.95 -18.88
C ALA A 147 -12.81 0.91 -18.88
N TYR A 148 -13.52 0.78 -20.00
CA TYR A 148 -14.66 -0.12 -20.13
C TYR A 148 -14.27 -1.42 -20.84
N ILE A 149 -14.82 -2.55 -20.36
CA ILE A 149 -14.83 -3.83 -21.07
C ILE A 149 -16.16 -4.56 -20.87
N GLU A 150 -16.53 -5.36 -21.87
CA GLU A 150 -17.55 -6.41 -21.73
C GLU A 150 -16.83 -7.74 -21.50
N LEU A 151 -16.92 -8.30 -20.29
CA LEU A 151 -16.36 -9.62 -19.99
C LEU A 151 -17.39 -10.70 -20.30
N LYS A 152 -17.01 -11.70 -21.10
CA LYS A 152 -17.91 -12.77 -21.53
C LYS A 152 -17.54 -14.10 -20.90
N GLN A 153 -18.53 -14.97 -20.75
CA GLN A 153 -18.31 -16.31 -20.22
C GLN A 153 -17.36 -17.10 -21.13
N GLY A 154 -16.40 -17.79 -20.52
CA GLY A 154 -15.40 -18.59 -21.23
C GLY A 154 -14.19 -17.80 -21.74
N GLU A 155 -14.15 -16.48 -21.53
CA GLU A 155 -12.99 -15.64 -21.88
C GLU A 155 -12.10 -15.38 -20.67
N ASP A 156 -10.80 -15.48 -20.90
CA ASP A 156 -9.75 -15.00 -20.01
C ASP A 156 -9.26 -13.65 -20.54
N VAL A 157 -9.35 -12.60 -19.73
CA VAL A 157 -8.86 -11.27 -20.09
C VAL A 157 -7.63 -10.94 -19.24
N ASN A 158 -6.54 -10.60 -19.91
CA ASN A 158 -5.33 -10.13 -19.25
C ASN A 158 -5.36 -8.59 -19.22
N ILE A 159 -5.09 -8.01 -18.07
CA ILE A 159 -5.04 -6.57 -17.87
C ILE A 159 -3.62 -6.23 -17.44
N PHE A 160 -2.97 -5.34 -18.17
CA PHE A 160 -1.65 -4.81 -17.83
C PHE A 160 -1.73 -3.31 -17.65
N PHE A 161 -1.08 -2.79 -16.63
CA PHE A 161 -1.04 -1.36 -16.36
C PHE A 161 0.37 -0.95 -15.96
N SER A 162 0.81 0.21 -16.41
CA SER A 162 2.15 0.70 -16.08
C SER A 162 2.23 1.13 -14.62
N ILE A 163 3.15 0.55 -13.86
CA ILE A 163 3.57 1.04 -12.55
C ILE A 163 4.99 1.56 -12.69
N GLN A 164 5.26 2.76 -12.17
CA GLN A 164 6.57 3.39 -12.26
C GLN A 164 7.01 3.93 -10.91
N LEU A 165 8.32 3.99 -10.71
CA LEU A 165 8.93 4.77 -9.64
C LEU A 165 8.74 6.25 -9.94
N LYS A 166 8.23 7.01 -8.97
CA LYS A 166 8.13 8.47 -9.03
C LYS A 166 8.79 9.10 -7.82
N ALA A 167 9.53 10.17 -8.06
CA ALA A 167 10.06 11.04 -7.01
C ALA A 167 9.12 12.22 -6.76
N HIS A 168 8.94 12.57 -5.49
CA HIS A 168 8.12 13.68 -5.02
C HIS A 168 9.01 14.63 -4.24
N TYR A 169 8.95 15.92 -4.55
CA TYR A 169 9.86 16.92 -3.99
C TYR A 169 9.11 17.90 -3.09
N LEU A 170 9.64 18.14 -1.89
CA LEU A 170 9.08 19.12 -0.96
C LEU A 170 10.17 19.60 0.01
N ASN A 171 10.37 20.92 0.13
CA ASN A 171 11.26 21.53 1.11
C ASN A 171 12.67 20.91 1.17
N ASN A 172 13.34 20.77 0.01
CA ASN A 172 14.67 20.13 -0.13
C ASN A 172 14.73 18.66 0.31
N LYS A 173 13.59 17.99 0.32
CA LYS A 173 13.46 16.55 0.54
C LYS A 173 12.82 15.87 -0.64
N VAL A 174 13.13 14.59 -0.79
CA VAL A 174 12.59 13.70 -1.82
C VAL A 174 11.93 12.50 -1.16
N ALA A 175 10.77 12.12 -1.66
CA ALA A 175 10.10 10.86 -1.31
C ALA A 175 9.85 10.06 -2.59
N PHE A 176 9.79 8.73 -2.47
CA PHE A 176 9.60 7.85 -3.62
C PHE A 176 8.30 7.05 -3.48
N THR A 177 7.60 6.87 -4.60
CA THR A 177 6.47 5.95 -4.71
C THR A 177 6.69 4.98 -5.86
N TYR A 178 6.28 3.72 -5.70
CA TYR A 178 6.14 2.78 -6.79
C TYR A 178 4.67 2.39 -6.94
N GLY A 179 3.99 2.97 -7.93
CA GLY A 179 2.53 2.90 -8.00
C GLY A 179 1.87 3.55 -6.80
N ASN A 180 0.97 2.84 -6.13
CA ASN A 180 0.33 3.26 -4.88
C ASN A 180 1.16 2.97 -3.62
N LEU A 181 2.36 2.38 -3.75
CA LEU A 181 3.23 2.10 -2.62
C LEU A 181 4.13 3.30 -2.35
N THR A 182 3.93 3.97 -1.22
CA THR A 182 4.95 4.85 -0.65
C THR A 182 6.14 4.01 -0.21
N LEU A 183 7.34 4.42 -0.60
CA LEU A 183 8.57 3.74 -0.23
C LEU A 183 9.27 4.45 0.92
N ALA A 184 10.07 3.70 1.69
CA ALA A 184 10.84 4.22 2.80
C ALA A 184 12.18 3.50 2.93
N GLU A 185 13.17 4.23 3.42
CA GLU A 185 14.40 3.67 3.96
C GLU A 185 14.16 3.23 5.41
N ASP A 186 14.68 2.06 5.78
CA ASP A 186 14.57 1.50 7.13
C ASP A 186 15.99 1.29 7.67
N GLU A 187 16.30 1.85 8.83
CA GLU A 187 17.62 1.78 9.48
C GLU A 187 18.02 0.34 9.86
N THR A 188 17.07 -0.57 10.02
CA THR A 188 17.37 -1.99 10.27
C THR A 188 17.82 -2.73 9.02
N LYS A 189 17.45 -2.21 7.84
CA LYS A 189 17.67 -2.84 6.53
C LYS A 189 18.79 -2.15 5.75
N SER A 190 18.86 -0.82 5.85
CA SER A 190 19.91 0.01 5.29
C SER A 190 21.07 0.12 6.29
N ARG A 191 22.30 0.22 5.78
CA ARG A 191 23.49 0.55 6.59
C ARG A 191 23.87 2.02 6.49
N ARG A 192 22.97 2.83 5.92
CA ARG A 192 23.19 4.25 5.66
C ARG A 192 22.83 5.06 6.89
N ASP A 193 23.56 6.14 7.11
CA ASP A 193 23.10 7.17 8.03
C ASP A 193 21.92 7.92 7.41
N LEU A 194 20.73 7.76 8.00
CA LEU A 194 19.50 8.40 7.52
C LEU A 194 19.57 9.93 7.52
N THR A 195 20.47 10.53 8.31
CA THR A 195 20.65 12.00 8.38
C THR A 195 21.35 12.56 7.16
N SER A 196 22.23 11.75 6.56
CA SER A 196 23.05 12.13 5.42
C SER A 196 22.16 12.35 4.19
N PRO A 197 22.40 13.40 3.38
CA PRO A 197 21.66 13.59 2.15
C PRO A 197 22.10 12.57 1.09
N ILE A 198 21.20 12.24 0.17
CA ILE A 198 21.54 11.49 -1.06
C ILE A 198 21.85 12.47 -2.20
N VAL A 199 22.68 12.04 -3.15
CA VAL A 199 22.84 12.75 -4.43
C VAL A 199 21.86 12.17 -5.43
N LEU A 200 20.98 13.00 -5.99
CA LEU A 200 20.00 12.52 -6.97
C LEU A 200 20.63 12.38 -8.36
N PRO A 201 20.36 11.26 -9.07
CA PRO A 201 20.70 11.14 -10.47
C PRO A 201 19.72 11.95 -11.36
N SER A 202 20.13 12.27 -12.59
CA SER A 202 19.26 12.89 -13.60
C SER A 202 18.13 11.97 -14.07
N SER A 203 18.32 10.66 -13.94
CA SER A 203 17.31 9.62 -14.21
C SER A 203 17.39 8.52 -13.16
N PHE A 204 16.25 7.96 -12.78
CA PHE A 204 16.19 6.89 -11.78
C PHE A 204 16.37 5.52 -12.43
N ASP A 205 17.55 4.93 -12.24
CA ASP A 205 17.81 3.53 -12.53
C ASP A 205 17.66 2.69 -11.26
N TYR A 206 16.86 1.63 -11.31
CA TYR A 206 16.55 0.83 -10.13
C TYR A 206 16.34 -0.65 -10.44
N GLU A 207 16.65 -1.49 -9.45
CA GLU A 207 16.49 -2.93 -9.52
C GLU A 207 15.54 -3.43 -8.43
N PHE A 208 14.70 -4.42 -8.76
CA PHE A 208 13.96 -5.17 -7.75
C PHE A 208 14.89 -6.18 -7.09
N VAL A 209 14.90 -6.17 -5.76
CA VAL A 209 15.58 -7.19 -4.96
C VAL A 209 14.54 -8.03 -4.24
N LYS A 210 14.95 -9.23 -3.81
CA LYS A 210 14.05 -10.16 -3.10
C LYS A 210 13.44 -9.47 -1.86
N PRO A 211 12.11 -9.36 -1.77
CA PRO A 211 11.46 -8.81 -0.59
C PRO A 211 11.70 -9.71 0.63
N GLU A 212 11.91 -9.10 1.80
CA GLU A 212 11.88 -9.78 3.08
C GLU A 212 10.45 -10.18 3.47
N LYS A 213 10.32 -11.04 4.48
CA LYS A 213 9.02 -11.52 4.95
C LYS A 213 8.14 -10.33 5.38
N GLY A 214 7.01 -10.16 4.69
CA GLY A 214 6.03 -9.10 4.96
C GLY A 214 6.22 -7.83 4.13
N GLU A 215 7.26 -7.75 3.29
CA GLU A 215 7.40 -6.69 2.30
C GLU A 215 6.59 -7.02 1.04
N LEU A 216 5.97 -6.00 0.43
CA LEU A 216 5.35 -6.13 -0.88
C LEU A 216 6.33 -5.85 -2.00
N VAL A 217 7.23 -4.88 -1.79
CA VAL A 217 8.23 -4.49 -2.78
C VAL A 217 9.51 -4.05 -2.09
N ARG A 218 10.63 -4.36 -2.73
CA ARG A 218 11.96 -3.91 -2.31
C ARG A 218 12.76 -3.52 -3.54
N ILE A 219 13.21 -2.28 -3.55
CA ILE A 219 13.87 -1.63 -4.68
C ILE A 219 15.22 -1.09 -4.23
N VAL A 220 16.24 -1.29 -5.04
CA VAL A 220 17.52 -0.59 -4.90
C VAL A 220 17.60 0.44 -5.99
N LEU A 221 17.65 1.72 -5.60
CA LEU A 221 17.90 2.82 -6.51
C LEU A 221 19.42 3.03 -6.64
N ASN A 222 19.91 3.02 -7.87
CA ASN A 222 21.31 3.30 -8.19
C ASN A 222 21.53 4.82 -8.16
N LEU A 223 22.38 5.27 -7.26
CA LEU A 223 22.77 6.67 -7.11
C LEU A 223 24.12 6.93 -7.80
N PRO A 224 24.50 8.19 -8.04
CA PRO A 224 25.83 8.54 -8.51
C PRO A 224 26.96 7.95 -7.63
N ASN A 225 28.17 7.85 -8.19
CA ASN A 225 29.35 7.30 -7.49
C ASN A 225 29.20 5.85 -6.99
N LYS A 226 28.32 5.05 -7.62
CA LYS A 226 28.01 3.66 -7.24
C LYS A 226 27.37 3.52 -5.85
N GLU A 227 26.84 4.61 -5.31
CA GLU A 227 26.02 4.53 -4.11
C GLU A 227 24.67 3.86 -4.43
N LYS A 228 24.07 3.24 -3.41
CA LYS A 228 22.80 2.50 -3.53
C LYS A 228 21.87 2.91 -2.41
N LEU A 229 20.63 3.22 -2.76
CA LEU A 229 19.57 3.50 -1.79
C LEU A 229 18.56 2.35 -1.79
N LEU A 230 18.49 1.63 -0.67
CA LEU A 230 17.54 0.54 -0.47
C LEU A 230 16.22 1.09 0.05
N LEU A 231 15.14 0.81 -0.66
CA LEU A 231 13.79 1.25 -0.36
C LEU A 231 12.84 0.05 -0.28
N SER A 232 12.00 0.00 0.74
CA SER A 232 10.91 -0.97 0.88
C SER A 232 9.57 -0.25 0.96
N ASP A 233 8.44 -0.95 0.73
CA ASP A 233 7.12 -0.37 0.98
C ASP A 233 6.99 0.12 2.42
N TYR A 234 6.60 1.38 2.63
CA TYR A 234 6.56 2.05 3.93
C TYR A 234 5.86 1.22 5.02
N GLN A 235 4.76 0.55 4.66
CA GLN A 235 3.97 -0.27 5.58
C GLN A 235 4.75 -1.49 6.14
N SER A 236 5.84 -1.91 5.50
CA SER A 236 6.69 -3.04 5.91
C SER A 236 7.95 -2.58 6.68
N CYS A 237 8.16 -1.28 6.82
CA CYS A 237 9.27 -0.71 7.57
C CYS A 237 8.92 -0.47 9.06
N GLY A 238 9.94 -0.31 9.90
CA GLY A 238 9.78 0.09 11.30
C GLY A 238 9.13 -0.95 12.20
N LYS A 239 9.07 -2.22 11.77
CA LYS A 239 8.44 -3.33 12.52
C LYS A 239 9.19 -3.70 13.80
N PHE A 240 10.44 -3.26 13.92
CA PHE A 240 11.31 -3.51 15.07
C PHE A 240 11.55 -2.24 15.90
N TYR A 241 10.51 -1.45 16.16
CA TYR A 241 10.60 -0.16 16.87
C TYR A 241 11.18 -0.24 18.30
N ASN A 242 11.34 -1.42 18.88
CA ASN A 242 11.97 -1.61 20.19
C ASN A 242 13.48 -1.84 20.10
N GLN A 243 14.04 -1.99 18.90
CA GLN A 243 15.48 -2.16 18.68
C GLN A 243 16.19 -0.80 18.66
N LYS A 244 17.53 -0.83 18.80
CA LYS A 244 18.38 0.36 18.86
C LYS A 244 18.34 1.17 17.55
N ASN A 245 18.43 0.47 16.42
CA ASN A 245 18.31 1.03 15.09
C ASN A 245 16.92 0.69 14.62
N ASN A 246 16.04 1.67 14.52
CA ASN A 246 14.63 1.41 14.25
C ASN A 246 13.94 2.53 13.50
N HIS A 247 14.70 3.56 13.12
CA HIS A 247 14.12 4.70 12.45
C HIS A 247 13.81 4.35 10.99
N ILE A 248 12.82 5.06 10.45
CA ILE A 248 12.49 5.00 9.04
C ILE A 248 12.53 6.41 8.45
N ASN A 249 12.88 6.51 7.17
CA ASN A 249 12.89 7.77 6.46
C ASN A 249 12.08 7.66 5.15
N VAL A 250 11.10 8.54 4.98
CA VAL A 250 10.29 8.67 3.76
C VAL A 250 10.72 9.91 2.98
N TRP A 251 10.87 11.03 3.68
CA TRP A 251 11.31 12.30 3.13
C TRP A 251 12.82 12.44 3.34
N ILE A 252 13.58 11.98 2.37
CA ILE A 252 15.03 11.90 2.42
C ILE A 252 15.62 13.25 2.04
N ASN A 253 16.61 13.73 2.80
CA ASN A 253 17.38 14.91 2.41
C ASN A 253 18.11 14.62 1.11
N TYR A 254 18.11 15.55 0.15
CA TYR A 254 18.88 15.37 -1.08
C TYR A 254 19.72 16.59 -1.43
N ARG A 255 20.69 16.37 -2.32
CA ARG A 255 21.45 17.40 -3.04
C ARG A 255 21.42 17.06 -4.53
N GLU A 256 21.45 18.08 -5.36
CA GLU A 256 21.63 17.89 -6.81
C GLU A 256 23.06 17.45 -7.11
N ALA A 257 23.24 16.66 -8.16
CA ALA A 257 24.56 16.35 -8.67
C ALA A 257 25.16 17.64 -9.28
N ASN A 258 26.35 18.03 -8.82
CA ASN A 258 27.14 19.09 -9.45
C ASN A 258 27.64 18.67 -10.84
#